data_AF-A0A538U1B2-F1
#
_entry.id   AF-A0A538U1B2-F1
#
_cell.length_a   1.000
_cell.length_b   1.000
_cell.length_c   1.000
_cell.angle_alpha   90.00
_cell.angle_beta   90.00
_cell.angle_gamma   90.00
#
_symmetry.space_group_name_H-M   'P 1'
#
loop_
_entity.id
_entity.type
_entity.pdbx_description
1 polymer ?
#
loop_
_entity_poly.entity_id
_entity_poly.type
_entity_poly.pdbx_seq_one_letter_code
_entity_poly.pdbx_strand_id
1 'polypeptide(L)'
;MGRKRSLLQSGSSQADGAIRVLRSRIVLVRYLGYWLGGLMLLIPAIQYLGRWTLEETVASLALAFDLGGIPHTVSGHVLTIGTARMEIVTECTPLIPSLLLCIGIVGYPAETVWKLVGVVGGLAALWIFNVLRMLTLISLLLWNPVAFSVVHVYIWSVLTLSVVCGLFAIWMSLGKGERFEVAWLGRFLGWATLLVIPIALCTLPYHRQLARAADAMWRLFGHDLQILQIPRQVPYDVVLSSANGRRLTIEIIAPFDVLFFMSMCLASVHVPVVRRLKALLSGIPLLALLTWGMLIAWGWMFVWSNERNGTPVFLQRARDGITTTLPWVSAPALWWALLGWDQRRRQVRPRTQSGG
;
A
#
# COMPACT_ATOMS: atom_id res chain seq x y z
N MET A 1 -18.10 48.04 31.27
CA MET A 1 -17.34 47.88 30.00
C MET A 1 -16.65 46.52 29.79
N GLY A 2 -16.38 45.70 30.83
CA GLY A 2 -15.66 44.43 30.67
C GLY A 2 -16.39 43.29 29.94
N ARG A 3 -17.73 43.19 30.06
CA ARG A 3 -18.52 42.09 29.49
C ARG A 3 -18.61 42.10 27.94
N LYS A 4 -18.50 43.28 27.32
CA LYS A 4 -18.45 43.40 25.85
C LYS A 4 -17.08 42.99 25.28
N ARG A 5 -15.97 43.23 26.01
CA ARG A 5 -14.63 42.82 25.58
C ARG A 5 -14.44 41.29 25.63
N SER A 6 -15.00 40.59 26.62
CA SER A 6 -14.87 39.12 26.69
C SER A 6 -15.66 38.39 25.60
N LEU A 7 -16.84 38.90 25.22
CA LEU A 7 -17.63 38.34 24.11
C LEU A 7 -16.97 38.60 22.74
N LEU A 8 -16.29 39.73 22.57
CA LEU A 8 -15.52 40.03 21.34
C LEU A 8 -14.22 39.19 21.26
N GLN A 9 -13.56 38.91 22.40
CA GLN A 9 -12.41 38.00 22.46
C GLN A 9 -12.80 36.52 22.27
N SER A 10 -13.95 36.09 22.79
CA SER A 10 -14.42 34.71 22.55
C SER A 10 -14.84 34.50 21.09
N GLY A 11 -15.51 35.49 20.48
CA GLY A 11 -15.92 35.45 19.07
C GLY A 11 -14.75 35.46 18.08
N SER A 12 -13.71 36.27 18.32
CA SER A 12 -12.49 36.29 17.49
C SER A 12 -11.66 35.01 17.63
N SER A 13 -11.47 34.49 18.84
CA SER A 13 -10.78 33.21 19.08
C SER A 13 -11.49 32.03 18.39
N GLN A 14 -12.83 32.02 18.41
CA GLN A 14 -13.63 30.98 17.80
C GLN A 14 -13.65 31.08 16.26
N ALA A 15 -13.70 32.30 15.71
CA ALA A 15 -13.58 32.56 14.27
C ALA A 15 -12.19 32.23 13.73
N ASP A 16 -11.12 32.59 14.44
CA ASP A 16 -9.74 32.24 14.09
C ASP A 16 -9.50 30.73 14.18
N GLY A 17 -10.19 30.05 15.11
CA GLY A 17 -10.24 28.59 15.17
C GLY A 17 -10.89 27.97 13.94
N ALA A 18 -12.05 28.50 13.53
CA ALA A 18 -12.78 28.04 12.35
C ALA A 18 -12.00 28.27 11.05
N ILE A 19 -11.38 29.45 10.89
CA ILE A 19 -10.56 29.81 9.73
C ILE A 19 -9.31 28.94 9.64
N ARG A 20 -8.64 28.65 10.77
CA ARG A 20 -7.49 27.71 10.79
C ARG A 20 -7.89 26.27 10.46
N VAL A 21 -9.05 25.82 10.94
CA VAL A 21 -9.61 24.51 10.58
C VAL A 21 -9.96 24.45 9.09
N LEU A 22 -10.50 25.52 8.52
CA LEU A 22 -10.80 25.59 7.09
C LEU A 22 -9.52 25.59 6.24
N ARG A 23 -8.50 26.36 6.66
CA ARG A 23 -7.18 26.40 5.98
C ARG A 23 -6.48 25.05 6.03
N SER A 24 -6.53 24.33 7.15
CA SER A 24 -5.95 22.98 7.26
C SER A 24 -6.72 21.95 6.43
N ARG A 25 -8.05 22.07 6.30
CA ARG A 25 -8.87 21.25 5.39
C ARG A 25 -8.48 21.48 3.93
N ILE A 26 -8.27 22.73 3.53
CA ILE A 26 -7.90 23.06 2.14
C ILE A 26 -6.51 22.54 1.78
N VAL A 27 -5.51 22.73 2.66
CA VAL A 27 -4.14 22.20 2.42
C VAL A 27 -4.15 20.68 2.29
N LEU A 28 -5.01 20.02 3.05
CA LEU A 28 -5.11 18.58 3.13
C LEU A 28 -5.93 17.95 2.00
N VAL A 29 -7.03 18.59 1.59
CA VAL A 29 -7.76 18.22 0.36
C VAL A 29 -6.87 18.45 -0.86
N ARG A 30 -6.06 19.52 -0.87
CA ARG A 30 -5.04 19.71 -1.90
C ARG A 30 -3.98 18.62 -1.85
N TYR A 31 -3.47 18.27 -0.68
CA TYR A 31 -2.51 17.16 -0.53
C TYR A 31 -3.09 15.85 -1.04
N LEU A 32 -4.27 15.45 -0.56
CA LEU A 32 -4.95 14.23 -0.99
C LEU A 32 -5.30 14.25 -2.47
N GLY A 33 -5.65 15.42 -3.01
CA GLY A 33 -5.92 15.64 -4.43
C GLY A 33 -4.66 15.56 -5.30
N TYR A 34 -3.52 16.09 -4.85
CA TYR A 34 -2.23 15.89 -5.52
C TYR A 34 -1.76 14.45 -5.41
N TRP A 35 -2.09 13.77 -4.31
CA TRP A 35 -1.72 12.39 -4.06
C TRP A 35 -2.54 11.43 -4.95
N LEU A 36 -3.87 11.56 -4.95
CA LEU A 36 -4.78 10.81 -5.83
C LEU A 36 -4.59 11.18 -7.30
N GLY A 37 -4.47 12.48 -7.61
CA GLY A 37 -4.24 12.96 -8.96
C GLY A 37 -2.89 12.54 -9.51
N GLY A 38 -1.83 12.63 -8.68
CA GLY A 38 -0.50 12.13 -9.01
C GLY A 38 -0.50 10.63 -9.25
N LEU A 39 -1.14 9.86 -8.38
CA LEU A 39 -1.31 8.41 -8.57
C LEU A 39 -2.04 8.11 -9.89
N MET A 40 -3.15 8.79 -10.18
CA MET A 40 -3.91 8.59 -11.43
C MET A 40 -3.14 9.01 -12.69
N LEU A 41 -2.41 10.12 -12.64
CA LEU A 41 -1.52 10.57 -13.73
C LEU A 41 -0.35 9.61 -13.95
N LEU A 42 0.10 8.93 -12.89
CA LEU A 42 1.19 7.97 -12.95
C LEU A 42 0.74 6.57 -13.37
N ILE A 43 -0.57 6.23 -13.38
CA ILE A 43 -1.06 4.90 -13.82
C ILE A 43 -0.45 4.46 -15.17
N PRO A 44 -0.42 5.29 -16.23
CA PRO A 44 0.20 4.90 -17.49
C PRO A 44 1.72 4.70 -17.36
N ALA A 45 2.36 5.50 -16.51
CA ALA A 45 3.79 5.45 -16.24
C ALA A 45 4.16 4.22 -15.38
N ILE A 46 3.29 3.74 -14.50
CA ILE A 46 3.52 2.56 -13.64
C ILE A 46 3.88 1.34 -14.48
N GLN A 47 3.24 1.14 -15.63
CA GLN A 47 3.57 0.00 -16.48
C GLN A 47 4.93 0.13 -17.17
N TYR A 48 5.24 1.33 -17.67
CA TYR A 48 6.53 1.58 -18.32
C TYR A 48 7.66 1.48 -17.29
N LEU A 49 7.50 2.17 -16.17
CA LEU A 49 8.41 2.12 -15.04
C LEU A 49 8.49 0.71 -14.47
N GLY A 50 7.40 -0.05 -14.43
CA GLY A 50 7.37 -1.43 -13.97
C GLY A 50 8.28 -2.32 -14.79
N ARG A 51 8.16 -2.30 -16.12
CA ARG A 51 9.08 -3.04 -17.01
C ARG A 51 10.53 -2.62 -16.81
N TRP A 52 10.78 -1.31 -16.78
CA TRP A 52 12.13 -0.80 -16.56
C TRP A 52 12.70 -1.26 -15.19
N THR A 53 11.97 -1.03 -14.09
CA THR A 53 12.41 -1.47 -12.76
C THR A 53 12.61 -2.97 -12.66
N LEU A 54 11.85 -3.74 -13.44
CA LEU A 54 11.95 -5.19 -13.47
C LEU A 54 13.25 -5.64 -14.15
N GLU A 55 13.53 -5.11 -15.35
CA GLU A 55 14.78 -5.35 -16.09
C GLU A 55 16.00 -4.97 -15.24
N GLU A 56 15.97 -3.79 -14.63
CA GLU A 56 17.06 -3.30 -13.78
C GLU A 56 17.19 -4.08 -12.46
N THR A 57 16.09 -4.62 -11.92
CA THR A 57 16.13 -5.50 -10.75
C THR A 57 16.82 -6.82 -11.11
N VAL A 58 16.50 -7.41 -12.27
CA VAL A 58 17.17 -8.61 -12.79
C VAL A 58 18.66 -8.34 -12.97
N ALA A 59 19.01 -7.21 -13.60
CA ALA A 59 20.41 -6.81 -13.83
C ALA A 59 21.16 -6.60 -12.50
N SER A 60 20.53 -5.93 -11.52
CA SER A 60 21.11 -5.71 -10.19
C SER A 60 21.37 -7.03 -9.45
N LEU A 61 20.48 -8.01 -9.62
CA LEU A 61 20.64 -9.33 -9.02
C LEU A 61 21.73 -10.15 -9.71
N ALA A 62 21.78 -10.14 -11.04
CA ALA A 62 22.84 -10.78 -11.81
C ALA A 62 24.21 -10.24 -11.38
N LEU A 63 24.35 -8.91 -11.29
CA LEU A 63 25.56 -8.25 -10.79
C LEU A 63 25.90 -8.69 -9.36
N ALA A 64 24.92 -8.78 -8.47
CA ALA A 64 25.14 -9.25 -7.09
C ALA A 64 25.62 -10.71 -7.05
N PHE A 65 25.11 -11.58 -7.93
CA PHE A 65 25.55 -12.97 -8.04
C PHE A 65 26.94 -13.10 -8.66
N ASP A 66 27.26 -12.30 -9.67
CA ASP A 66 28.62 -12.22 -10.25
C ASP A 66 29.64 -11.80 -9.21
N LEU A 67 29.34 -10.75 -8.44
CA LEU A 67 30.19 -10.30 -7.32
C LEU A 67 30.33 -11.36 -6.23
N GLY A 68 29.30 -12.19 -6.03
CA GLY A 68 29.30 -13.31 -5.10
C GLY A 68 29.91 -14.61 -5.65
N GLY A 69 30.29 -14.67 -6.93
CA GLY A 69 30.80 -15.88 -7.58
C GLY A 69 29.77 -17.01 -7.69
N ILE A 70 28.48 -16.69 -7.71
CA ILE A 70 27.40 -17.69 -7.73
C ILE A 70 27.01 -17.98 -9.19
N PRO A 71 27.14 -19.24 -9.67
CA PRO A 71 26.74 -19.60 -11.02
C PRO A 71 25.24 -19.42 -11.19
N HIS A 72 24.85 -18.63 -12.18
CA HIS A 72 23.46 -18.31 -12.45
C HIS A 72 23.23 -18.21 -13.95
N THR A 73 21.98 -18.39 -14.37
CA THR A 73 21.55 -18.14 -15.75
C THR A 73 20.33 -17.23 -15.74
N VAL A 74 20.37 -16.20 -16.59
CA VAL A 74 19.29 -15.24 -16.76
C VAL A 74 18.65 -15.50 -18.12
N SER A 75 17.34 -15.74 -18.14
CA SER A 75 16.56 -15.86 -19.37
C SER A 75 15.34 -14.95 -19.28
N GLY A 76 15.49 -13.71 -19.75
CA GLY A 76 14.49 -12.67 -19.58
C GLY A 76 14.29 -12.34 -18.10
N HIS A 77 13.09 -12.58 -17.59
CA HIS A 77 12.69 -12.29 -16.20
C HIS A 77 12.90 -13.49 -15.26
N VAL A 78 13.43 -14.59 -15.79
CA VAL A 78 13.66 -15.83 -15.07
C VAL A 78 15.12 -15.94 -14.71
N LEU A 79 15.36 -16.10 -13.41
CA LEU A 79 16.67 -16.39 -12.84
C LEU A 79 16.72 -17.85 -12.41
N THR A 80 17.74 -18.57 -12.87
CA THR A 80 17.96 -19.98 -12.50
C THR A 80 19.29 -20.11 -11.76
N ILE A 81 19.23 -20.68 -10.56
CA ILE A 81 20.38 -20.95 -9.69
C ILE A 81 20.31 -22.42 -9.28
N GLY A 82 21.24 -23.24 -9.78
CA GLY A 82 21.23 -24.68 -9.55
C GLY A 82 19.92 -25.32 -10.02
N THR A 83 19.16 -25.91 -9.10
CA THR A 83 17.84 -26.52 -9.35
C THR A 83 16.67 -25.56 -9.12
N ALA A 84 16.90 -24.37 -8.56
CA ALA A 84 15.85 -23.40 -8.31
C ALA A 84 15.67 -22.47 -9.52
N ARG A 85 14.41 -22.30 -9.92
CA ARG A 85 13.98 -21.37 -10.96
C ARG A 85 13.02 -20.37 -10.34
N MET A 86 13.36 -19.09 -10.44
CA MET A 86 12.54 -18.00 -9.92
C MET A 86 12.23 -17.02 -11.04
N GLU A 87 10.94 -16.74 -11.24
CA GLU A 87 10.49 -15.65 -12.10
C GLU A 87 10.31 -14.39 -11.26
N ILE A 88 10.96 -13.30 -11.68
CA ILE A 88 10.81 -12.01 -11.02
C ILE A 88 9.61 -11.32 -11.66
N VAL A 89 8.66 -10.92 -10.82
CA VAL A 89 7.45 -10.18 -11.21
C VAL A 89 7.53 -8.73 -10.73
N THR A 90 6.67 -7.86 -11.26
CA THR A 90 6.65 -6.43 -10.93
C THR A 90 6.47 -6.14 -9.43
N GLU A 91 5.77 -6.99 -8.70
CA GLU A 91 5.59 -6.87 -7.23
C GLU A 91 6.89 -7.09 -6.42
N CYS A 92 7.90 -7.70 -7.05
CA CYS A 92 9.23 -7.91 -6.49
C CYS A 92 10.19 -6.73 -6.74
N THR A 93 9.72 -5.68 -7.41
CA THR A 93 10.51 -4.48 -7.73
C THR A 93 10.31 -3.40 -6.66
N PRO A 94 11.23 -2.41 -6.56
CA PRO A 94 11.05 -1.30 -5.64
C PRO A 94 10.03 -0.26 -6.14
N LEU A 95 9.32 -0.50 -7.25
CA LEU A 95 8.47 0.50 -7.92
C LEU A 95 7.39 1.09 -7.00
N ILE A 96 6.50 0.25 -6.47
CA ILE A 96 5.37 0.71 -5.65
C ILE A 96 5.85 1.40 -4.36
N PRO A 97 6.80 0.83 -3.59
CA PRO A 97 7.41 1.51 -2.44
C PRO A 97 8.04 2.86 -2.78
N SER A 98 8.73 2.94 -3.92
CA SER A 98 9.38 4.15 -4.42
C SER A 98 8.37 5.24 -4.76
N LEU A 99 7.31 4.88 -5.49
CA LEU A 99 6.22 5.80 -5.80
C LEU A 99 5.56 6.32 -4.53
N LEU A 100 5.29 5.43 -3.56
CA LEU A 100 4.69 5.82 -2.30
C LEU A 100 5.55 6.85 -1.55
N LEU A 101 6.87 6.64 -1.50
CA LEU A 101 7.82 7.57 -0.90
C LEU A 101 7.87 8.91 -1.66
N CYS A 102 8.00 8.85 -2.99
CA CYS A 102 8.07 10.04 -3.85
C CYS A 102 6.83 10.92 -3.71
N ILE A 103 5.62 10.33 -3.78
CA ILE A 103 4.38 11.09 -3.63
C ILE A 103 4.29 11.71 -2.23
N GLY A 104 4.72 10.98 -1.18
CA GLY A 104 4.81 11.52 0.17
C GLY A 104 5.72 12.75 0.28
N ILE A 105 6.92 12.69 -0.30
CA ILE A 105 7.91 13.78 -0.29
C ILE A 105 7.43 14.97 -1.13
N VAL A 106 6.94 14.72 -2.33
CA VAL A 106 6.48 15.77 -3.26
C VAL A 106 5.26 16.50 -2.68
N GLY A 107 4.34 15.77 -2.06
CA GLY A 107 3.17 16.35 -1.41
C GLY A 107 3.52 17.18 -0.17
N TYR A 108 4.62 16.89 0.53
CA TYR A 108 5.00 17.60 1.75
C TYR A 108 5.49 19.04 1.44
N PRO A 109 5.09 20.06 2.22
CA PRO A 109 5.52 21.44 2.03
C PRO A 109 6.96 21.64 2.53
N ALA A 110 7.93 21.24 1.70
CA ALA A 110 9.37 21.48 1.86
C ALA A 110 9.96 22.23 0.66
N GLU A 111 11.18 22.75 0.82
CA GLU A 111 11.95 23.37 -0.26
C GLU A 111 12.26 22.35 -1.36
N THR A 112 12.27 22.80 -2.62
CA THR A 112 12.43 21.93 -3.80
C THR A 112 13.75 21.16 -3.79
N VAL A 113 14.84 21.78 -3.34
CA VAL A 113 16.14 21.13 -3.22
C VAL A 113 16.08 19.99 -2.18
N TRP A 114 15.45 20.25 -1.04
CA TRP A 114 15.28 19.22 0.00
C TRP A 114 14.39 18.07 -0.45
N LYS A 115 13.35 18.35 -1.23
CA LYS A 115 12.54 17.32 -1.89
C LYS A 115 13.38 16.46 -2.82
N LEU A 116 14.25 17.06 -3.63
CA LEU A 116 15.10 16.32 -4.56
C LEU A 116 16.07 15.39 -3.81
N VAL A 117 16.70 15.87 -2.74
CA VAL A 117 17.55 15.04 -1.87
C VAL A 117 16.78 13.86 -1.29
N GLY A 118 15.55 14.10 -0.81
CA GLY A 118 14.69 13.05 -0.28
C GLY A 118 14.29 12.02 -1.33
N VAL A 119 13.92 12.47 -2.53
CA VAL A 119 13.55 11.57 -3.64
C VAL A 119 14.76 10.75 -4.07
N VAL A 120 15.89 11.37 -4.41
CA VAL A 120 17.07 10.65 -4.90
C VAL A 120 17.63 9.71 -3.83
N GLY A 121 17.82 10.19 -2.60
CA GLY A 121 18.31 9.37 -1.50
C GLY A 121 17.34 8.25 -1.11
N GLY A 122 16.04 8.53 -1.12
CA GLY A 122 15.00 7.55 -0.84
C GLY A 122 14.92 6.44 -1.90
N LEU A 123 14.97 6.80 -3.18
CA LEU A 123 15.00 5.84 -4.29
C LEU A 123 16.23 4.94 -4.22
N ALA A 124 17.41 5.51 -3.99
CA ALA A 124 18.64 4.74 -3.85
C ALA A 124 18.57 3.76 -2.66
N ALA A 125 18.09 4.21 -1.50
CA ALA A 125 17.96 3.37 -0.32
C ALA A 125 16.95 2.23 -0.53
N LEU A 126 15.80 2.51 -1.17
CA LEU A 126 14.81 1.48 -1.51
C LEU A 126 15.33 0.48 -2.54
N TRP A 127 16.15 0.92 -3.49
CA TRP A 127 16.77 0.04 -4.47
C TRP A 127 17.70 -0.98 -3.80
N ILE A 128 18.61 -0.51 -2.95
CA ILE A 128 19.53 -1.34 -2.19
C ILE A 128 18.74 -2.32 -1.31
N PHE A 129 17.74 -1.82 -0.60
CA PHE A 129 16.86 -2.65 0.22
C PHE A 129 16.15 -3.73 -0.62
N ASN A 130 15.70 -3.40 -1.83
CA ASN A 130 15.05 -4.38 -2.71
C ASN A 130 16.00 -5.48 -3.18
N VAL A 131 17.24 -5.14 -3.53
CA VAL A 131 18.25 -6.15 -3.87
C VAL A 131 18.50 -7.09 -2.69
N LEU A 132 18.68 -6.55 -1.48
CA LEU A 132 18.85 -7.36 -0.26
C LEU A 132 17.65 -8.27 0.03
N ARG A 133 16.42 -7.75 -0.15
CA ARG A 133 15.18 -8.52 -0.06
C ARG A 133 15.21 -9.70 -1.02
N MET A 134 15.53 -9.45 -2.29
CA MET A 134 15.52 -10.47 -3.33
C MET A 134 16.58 -11.54 -3.09
N LEU A 135 17.80 -11.16 -2.69
CA LEU A 135 18.84 -12.12 -2.30
C LEU A 135 18.38 -13.02 -1.15
N THR A 136 17.78 -12.43 -0.11
CA THR A 136 17.28 -13.19 1.04
C THR A 136 16.15 -14.15 0.64
N LEU A 137 15.24 -13.70 -0.24
CA LEU A 137 14.14 -14.51 -0.74
C LEU A 137 14.62 -15.69 -1.60
N ILE A 138 15.62 -15.46 -2.44
CA ILE A 138 16.24 -16.52 -3.25
C ILE A 138 16.92 -17.55 -2.35
N SER A 139 17.66 -17.13 -1.33
CA SER A 139 18.25 -18.03 -0.35
C SER A 139 17.19 -18.83 0.40
N LEU A 140 16.08 -18.20 0.78
CA LEU A 140 14.98 -18.86 1.47
C LEU A 140 14.25 -19.87 0.56
N LEU A 141 14.08 -19.55 -0.72
CA LEU A 141 13.49 -20.43 -1.71
C LEU A 141 14.31 -21.72 -1.90
N LEU A 142 15.64 -21.60 -1.90
CA LEU A 142 16.56 -22.74 -1.95
C LEU A 142 16.47 -23.62 -0.70
N TRP A 143 16.22 -23.04 0.48
CA TRP A 143 16.17 -23.77 1.74
C TRP A 143 14.81 -24.38 2.05
N ASN A 144 13.73 -23.60 1.94
CA ASN A 144 12.37 -24.03 2.25
C ASN A 144 11.32 -23.26 1.42
N PRO A 145 10.76 -23.87 0.37
CA PRO A 145 9.76 -23.23 -0.49
C PRO A 145 8.44 -22.88 0.22
N VAL A 146 8.10 -23.53 1.33
CA VAL A 146 6.90 -23.20 2.11
C VAL A 146 7.14 -21.91 2.90
N ALA A 147 8.29 -21.80 3.55
CA ALA A 147 8.70 -20.59 4.27
C ALA A 147 8.79 -19.38 3.35
N PHE A 148 9.25 -19.58 2.10
CA PHE A 148 9.27 -18.54 1.08
C PHE A 148 7.92 -17.86 0.90
N SER A 149 6.81 -18.60 0.77
CA SER A 149 5.50 -17.99 0.51
C SER A 149 5.02 -17.10 1.66
N VAL A 150 5.26 -17.51 2.91
CA VAL A 150 4.88 -16.71 4.10
C VAL A 150 5.78 -15.48 4.23
N VAL A 151 7.09 -15.65 4.09
CA VAL A 151 8.04 -14.56 4.26
C VAL A 151 7.90 -13.52 3.14
N HIS A 152 7.76 -13.96 1.89
CA HIS A 152 7.55 -13.12 0.72
C HIS A 152 6.30 -12.25 0.85
N VAL A 153 5.15 -12.85 1.17
CA VAL A 153 3.86 -12.15 1.12
C VAL A 153 3.66 -11.25 2.36
N TYR A 154 4.00 -11.73 3.56
CA TYR A 154 3.63 -11.02 4.78
C TYR A 154 4.81 -10.24 5.37
N ILE A 155 5.94 -10.91 5.61
CA ILE A 155 7.06 -10.32 6.36
C ILE A 155 7.73 -9.23 5.54
N TRP A 156 8.07 -9.52 4.28
CA TRP A 156 8.74 -8.54 3.43
C TRP A 156 7.85 -7.36 3.07
N SER A 157 6.55 -7.57 2.89
CA SER A 157 5.62 -6.47 2.61
C SER A 157 5.53 -5.51 3.80
N VAL A 158 5.45 -6.03 5.04
CA VAL A 158 5.52 -5.21 6.27
C VAL A 158 6.86 -4.48 6.34
N LEU A 159 7.97 -5.19 6.18
CA LEU A 159 9.31 -4.60 6.28
C LEU A 159 9.54 -3.52 5.20
N THR A 160 9.05 -3.72 3.99
CA THR A 160 9.17 -2.75 2.89
C THR A 160 8.43 -1.45 3.23
N LEU A 161 7.18 -1.53 3.70
CA LEU A 161 6.47 -0.32 4.13
C LEU A 161 7.17 0.34 5.32
N SER A 162 7.72 -0.46 6.23
CA SER A 162 8.49 0.01 7.38
C SER A 162 9.66 0.88 6.95
N VAL A 163 10.41 0.42 5.93
CA VAL A 163 11.52 1.16 5.34
C VAL A 163 11.01 2.43 4.65
N VAL A 164 9.93 2.39 3.90
CA VAL A 164 9.32 3.59 3.29
C VAL A 164 8.95 4.63 4.35
N CYS A 165 8.23 4.23 5.39
CA CYS A 165 7.86 5.13 6.49
C CYS A 165 9.09 5.64 7.26
N GLY A 166 10.09 4.77 7.48
CA GLY A 166 11.35 5.12 8.15
C GLY A 166 12.16 6.13 7.35
N LEU A 167 12.34 5.92 6.05
CA LEU A 167 13.04 6.84 5.15
C LEU A 167 12.32 8.20 5.09
N PHE A 168 10.99 8.20 4.99
CA PHE A 168 10.21 9.43 5.03
C PHE A 168 10.38 10.18 6.36
N ALA A 169 10.37 9.45 7.48
CA ALA A 169 10.59 10.02 8.81
C ALA A 169 12.01 10.59 9.00
N ILE A 170 13.04 9.88 8.54
CA ILE A 170 14.44 10.32 8.57
C ILE A 170 14.60 11.58 7.70
N TRP A 171 14.03 11.59 6.50
CA TRP A 171 14.07 12.76 5.62
C TRP A 171 13.40 14.00 6.25
N MET A 172 12.25 13.82 6.92
CA MET A 172 11.60 14.92 7.64
C MET A 172 12.43 15.41 8.84
N SER A 173 13.02 14.49 9.61
CA SER A 173 13.78 14.85 10.82
C SER A 173 15.07 15.62 10.48
N LEU A 174 15.74 15.24 9.40
CA LEU A 174 16.95 15.92 8.91
C LEU A 174 16.66 17.32 8.36
N GLY A 175 15.48 17.54 7.77
CA GLY A 175 15.16 18.81 7.09
C GLY A 175 14.62 19.93 7.98
N LYS A 176 13.96 19.62 9.10
CA LYS A 176 13.29 20.64 9.94
C LYS A 176 13.47 20.47 11.45
N GLY A 177 14.23 19.48 11.92
CA GLY A 177 14.35 19.19 13.35
C GLY A 177 13.03 18.77 14.02
N GLU A 178 11.95 18.59 13.24
CA GLU A 178 10.70 18.01 13.73
C GLU A 178 10.95 16.54 14.06
N ARG A 179 10.83 16.20 15.34
CA ARG A 179 10.90 14.81 15.79
C ARG A 179 9.64 14.09 15.33
N PHE A 180 9.73 13.41 14.20
CA PHE A 180 8.76 12.36 13.89
C PHE A 180 8.68 11.43 15.10
N GLU A 181 7.47 11.03 15.51
CA GLU A 181 7.32 10.11 16.63
C GLU A 181 7.86 8.73 16.23
N VAL A 182 9.17 8.51 16.39
CA VAL A 182 9.80 7.20 16.20
C VAL A 182 9.09 6.14 17.05
N ALA A 183 8.55 6.55 18.20
CA ALA A 183 7.68 5.73 19.03
C ALA A 183 6.40 5.27 18.31
N TRP A 184 5.76 6.10 17.48
CA TRP A 184 4.61 5.70 16.66
C TRP A 184 5.01 4.67 15.61
N LEU A 185 6.13 4.90 14.91
CA LEU A 185 6.63 3.95 13.93
C LEU A 185 6.94 2.60 14.60
N GLY A 186 7.71 2.59 15.69
CA GLY A 186 8.02 1.38 16.43
C GLY A 186 6.77 0.62 16.90
N ARG A 187 5.72 1.33 17.36
CA ARG A 187 4.43 0.72 17.70
C ARG A 187 3.73 0.14 16.47
N PHE A 188 3.70 0.86 15.35
CA PHE A 188 3.15 0.38 14.10
C PHE A 188 3.83 -0.92 13.65
N LEU A 189 5.17 -0.96 13.71
CA LEU A 189 5.95 -2.16 13.39
C LEU A 189 5.65 -3.32 14.33
N GLY A 190 5.58 -3.06 15.64
CA GLY A 190 5.24 -4.08 16.63
C GLY A 190 3.85 -4.68 16.36
N TRP A 191 2.85 -3.84 16.10
CA TRP A 191 1.51 -4.31 15.79
C TRP A 191 1.42 -5.02 14.44
N ALA A 192 2.10 -4.53 13.40
CA ALA A 192 2.12 -5.17 12.10
C ALA A 192 2.72 -6.58 12.21
N THR A 193 3.86 -6.73 12.87
CA THR A 193 4.49 -8.04 13.09
C THR A 193 3.58 -8.98 13.90
N LEU A 194 2.95 -8.48 14.96
CA LEU A 194 2.05 -9.29 15.79
C LEU A 194 0.79 -9.75 15.02
N LEU A 195 0.26 -8.89 14.14
CA LEU A 195 -0.96 -9.17 13.39
C LEU A 195 -0.75 -10.01 12.13
N VAL A 196 0.50 -10.20 11.68
CA VAL A 196 0.81 -11.07 10.52
C VAL A 196 0.25 -12.48 10.72
N ILE A 197 0.46 -13.09 11.89
CA ILE A 197 0.02 -14.47 12.15
C ILE A 197 -1.52 -14.61 12.10
N PRO A 198 -2.31 -13.84 12.88
CA PRO A 198 -3.76 -13.98 12.82
C PRO A 198 -4.32 -13.65 11.43
N ILE A 199 -3.75 -12.68 10.73
CA ILE A 199 -4.20 -12.34 9.38
C ILE A 199 -3.84 -13.42 8.36
N ALA A 200 -2.65 -14.01 8.45
CA ALA A 200 -2.27 -15.15 7.62
C ALA A 200 -3.22 -16.34 7.84
N LEU A 201 -3.58 -16.63 9.11
CA LEU A 201 -4.57 -17.66 9.44
C LEU A 201 -5.97 -17.33 8.89
N CYS A 202 -6.37 -16.06 8.89
CA CYS A 202 -7.63 -15.60 8.33
C CYS A 202 -7.63 -15.44 6.80
N THR A 203 -6.47 -15.52 6.14
CA THR A 203 -6.37 -15.26 4.70
C THR A 203 -7.09 -16.32 3.87
N LEU A 204 -6.92 -17.61 4.19
CA LEU A 204 -7.61 -18.69 3.51
C LEU A 204 -9.15 -18.59 3.61
N PRO A 205 -9.77 -18.43 4.81
CA PRO A 205 -11.22 -18.28 4.89
C PRO A 205 -11.70 -16.97 4.25
N TYR A 206 -10.91 -15.89 4.32
CA TYR A 206 -11.21 -14.62 3.64
C TYR A 206 -11.31 -14.82 2.12
N HIS A 207 -10.30 -15.44 1.49
CA HIS A 207 -10.33 -15.72 0.05
C HIS A 207 -11.45 -16.68 -0.35
N ARG A 208 -11.74 -17.70 0.46
CA ARG A 208 -12.88 -18.60 0.21
C ARG A 208 -14.21 -17.85 0.22
N GLN A 209 -14.41 -16.93 1.16
CA GLN A 209 -15.62 -16.12 1.21
C GLN A 209 -15.70 -15.19 0.01
N LEU A 210 -14.60 -14.52 -0.32
CA LEU A 210 -14.53 -13.63 -1.48
C LEU A 210 -14.83 -14.38 -2.79
N ALA A 211 -14.25 -15.57 -2.97
CA ALA A 211 -14.47 -16.39 -4.15
C ALA A 211 -15.90 -16.92 -4.26
N ARG A 212 -16.49 -17.44 -3.16
CA ARG A 212 -17.89 -17.91 -3.15
C ARG A 212 -18.87 -16.82 -3.55
N ALA A 213 -18.55 -15.61 -3.14
CA ALA A 213 -19.49 -14.53 -3.18
C ALA A 213 -19.29 -13.72 -4.48
N ALA A 214 -18.11 -13.78 -5.09
CA ALA A 214 -17.89 -13.53 -6.52
C ALA A 214 -18.63 -14.54 -7.43
N ASP A 215 -18.59 -15.85 -7.12
CA ASP A 215 -19.33 -16.89 -7.85
C ASP A 215 -20.85 -16.65 -7.78
N ALA A 216 -21.38 -16.44 -6.56
CA ALA A 216 -22.80 -16.13 -6.36
C ALA A 216 -23.25 -14.90 -7.19
N MET A 217 -22.41 -13.87 -7.23
CA MET A 217 -22.69 -12.69 -8.03
C MET A 217 -22.65 -12.99 -9.54
N TRP A 218 -21.66 -13.70 -10.08
CA TRP A 218 -21.61 -14.02 -11.51
C TRP A 218 -22.73 -14.93 -11.98
N ARG A 219 -23.21 -15.82 -11.12
CA ARG A 219 -24.44 -16.57 -11.41
C ARG A 219 -25.65 -15.67 -11.56
N LEU A 220 -25.76 -14.57 -10.79
CA LEU A 220 -26.83 -13.58 -10.99
C LEU A 220 -26.74 -12.87 -12.35
N PHE A 221 -25.55 -12.79 -12.94
CA PHE A 221 -25.33 -12.22 -14.27
C PHE A 221 -25.33 -13.28 -15.39
N GLY A 222 -25.68 -14.54 -15.09
CA GLY A 222 -25.79 -15.60 -16.10
C GLY A 222 -24.45 -16.14 -16.60
N HIS A 223 -23.37 -15.98 -15.82
CA HIS A 223 -22.05 -16.49 -16.15
C HIS A 223 -21.58 -17.52 -15.13
N ASP A 224 -21.03 -18.64 -15.60
CA ASP A 224 -20.43 -19.67 -14.75
C ASP A 224 -18.97 -19.33 -14.40
N LEU A 225 -18.64 -19.43 -13.10
CA LEU A 225 -17.33 -19.09 -12.56
C LEU A 225 -16.63 -20.37 -12.06
N GLN A 226 -15.55 -20.79 -12.71
CA GLN A 226 -14.76 -21.94 -12.26
C GLN A 226 -13.59 -21.49 -11.38
N ILE A 227 -13.76 -21.48 -10.06
CA ILE A 227 -12.66 -21.19 -9.13
C ILE A 227 -11.63 -22.33 -9.20
N LEU A 228 -10.56 -22.14 -9.99
CA LEU A 228 -9.45 -23.08 -10.05
C LEU A 228 -8.43 -22.75 -8.95
N GLN A 229 -8.21 -23.67 -8.01
CA GLN A 229 -7.06 -23.59 -7.12
C GLN A 229 -5.80 -23.94 -7.92
N ILE A 230 -4.91 -22.96 -8.14
CA ILE A 230 -3.61 -23.23 -8.77
C ILE A 230 -2.67 -23.86 -7.72
N PRO A 231 -2.13 -25.08 -7.95
CA PRO A 231 -1.41 -25.83 -6.91
C PRO A 231 -0.03 -25.30 -6.50
N ARG A 232 0.44 -24.14 -6.97
CA ARG A 232 1.82 -23.69 -6.72
C ARG A 232 1.93 -22.24 -6.25
N GLN A 233 2.21 -22.13 -4.94
CA GLN A 233 3.06 -21.14 -4.27
C GLN A 233 2.66 -19.65 -4.24
N VAL A 234 1.55 -19.24 -4.84
CA VAL A 234 1.06 -17.84 -4.82
C VAL A 234 -0.38 -17.79 -4.26
N PRO A 235 -0.78 -16.78 -3.46
CA PRO A 235 -2.09 -16.75 -2.82
C PRO A 235 -3.23 -16.64 -3.86
N TYR A 236 -4.04 -17.69 -3.97
CA TYR A 236 -5.41 -17.71 -4.52
C TYR A 236 -5.66 -16.82 -5.74
N ASP A 237 -5.22 -17.31 -6.88
CA ASP A 237 -5.74 -16.86 -8.16
C ASP A 237 -7.18 -17.36 -8.35
N VAL A 238 -8.11 -16.45 -8.65
CA VAL A 238 -9.46 -16.79 -9.11
C VAL A 238 -9.46 -16.74 -10.63
N VAL A 239 -9.52 -17.90 -11.26
CA VAL A 239 -9.64 -17.99 -12.71
C VAL A 239 -11.12 -17.90 -13.10
N LEU A 240 -11.53 -16.83 -13.79
CA LEU A 240 -12.81 -16.80 -14.49
C LEU A 240 -12.66 -17.56 -15.81
N SER A 241 -13.59 -18.45 -16.15
CA SER A 241 -13.65 -19.04 -17.49
C SER A 241 -14.94 -18.59 -18.15
N SER A 242 -14.84 -17.95 -19.32
CA SER A 242 -15.99 -17.66 -20.16
C SER A 242 -16.46 -18.93 -20.88
N ALA A 243 -17.75 -18.98 -21.26
CA ALA A 243 -18.32 -20.02 -22.12
C ALA A 243 -17.54 -20.23 -23.43
N ASN A 244 -16.82 -19.20 -23.89
CA ASN A 244 -16.01 -19.22 -25.11
C ASN A 244 -14.60 -19.80 -24.90
N GLY A 245 -14.32 -20.39 -23.73
CA GLY A 245 -13.01 -20.99 -23.38
C GLY A 245 -11.91 -19.99 -22.98
N ARG A 246 -12.20 -18.68 -22.98
CA ARG A 246 -11.26 -17.65 -22.50
C ARG A 246 -11.18 -17.65 -20.98
N ARG A 247 -9.96 -17.67 -20.44
CA ARG A 247 -9.68 -17.64 -19.01
C ARG A 247 -9.15 -16.27 -18.60
N LEU A 248 -9.67 -15.70 -17.52
CA LEU A 248 -9.13 -14.52 -16.84
C LEU A 248 -8.67 -14.94 -15.45
N THR A 249 -7.38 -14.85 -15.20
CA THR A 249 -6.86 -14.99 -13.85
C THR A 249 -6.97 -13.65 -13.13
N ILE A 250 -7.70 -13.60 -12.03
CA ILE A 250 -7.73 -12.47 -11.11
C ILE A 250 -6.92 -12.86 -9.87
N GLU A 251 -5.79 -12.20 -9.69
CA GLU A 251 -4.99 -12.34 -8.47
C GLU A 251 -5.71 -11.61 -7.34
N ILE A 252 -6.12 -12.35 -6.31
CA ILE A 252 -6.66 -11.76 -5.09
C ILE A 252 -5.50 -11.53 -4.14
N ILE A 253 -5.06 -10.28 -4.05
CA ILE A 253 -4.04 -9.88 -3.09
C ILE A 253 -4.58 -10.17 -1.67
N ALA A 254 -3.74 -10.81 -0.85
CA ALA A 254 -4.01 -11.11 0.55
C ALA A 254 -4.55 -9.87 1.31
N PRO A 255 -5.27 -10.02 2.44
CA PRO A 255 -5.87 -8.92 3.23
C PRO A 255 -4.81 -8.08 3.96
N PHE A 256 -3.88 -7.55 3.19
CA PHE A 256 -2.69 -6.83 3.61
C PHE A 256 -3.02 -5.37 3.90
N ASP A 257 -3.98 -4.82 3.16
CA ASP A 257 -4.62 -3.54 3.46
C ASP A 257 -5.26 -3.56 4.86
N VAL A 258 -5.96 -4.64 5.21
CA VAL A 258 -6.53 -4.84 6.56
C VAL A 258 -5.41 -4.88 7.61
N LEU A 259 -4.32 -5.62 7.37
CA LEU A 259 -3.16 -5.67 8.26
C LEU A 259 -2.61 -4.26 8.54
N PHE A 260 -2.37 -3.48 7.49
CA PHE A 260 -1.86 -2.13 7.64
C PHE A 260 -2.81 -1.22 8.37
N PHE A 261 -4.08 -1.21 7.95
CA PHE A 261 -5.09 -0.38 8.57
C PHE A 261 -5.21 -0.67 10.07
N MET A 262 -5.30 -1.94 10.45
CA MET A 262 -5.36 -2.35 11.85
C MET A 262 -4.12 -1.90 12.63
N SER A 263 -2.93 -2.10 12.06
CA SER A 263 -1.66 -1.73 12.69
C SER A 263 -1.57 -0.21 12.91
N MET A 264 -1.99 0.60 11.95
CA MET A 264 -2.04 2.06 12.07
C MET A 264 -3.04 2.52 13.13
N CYS A 265 -4.23 1.89 13.19
CA CYS A 265 -5.24 2.16 14.20
C CYS A 265 -4.70 1.86 15.62
N LEU A 266 -4.04 0.72 15.80
CA LEU A 266 -3.52 0.29 17.11
C LEU A 266 -2.32 1.13 17.55
N ALA A 267 -1.42 1.49 16.63
CA ALA A 267 -0.28 2.35 16.89
C ALA A 267 -0.67 3.77 17.35
N SER A 268 -1.90 4.20 17.05
CA SER A 268 -2.43 5.53 17.37
C SER A 268 -2.90 5.65 18.83
N VAL A 269 -2.02 5.35 19.81
CA VAL A 269 -2.40 5.25 21.24
C VAL A 269 -2.92 6.56 21.84
N HIS A 270 -2.63 7.69 21.21
CA HIS A 270 -3.12 9.00 21.60
C HIS A 270 -4.64 9.15 21.40
N VAL A 271 -5.26 8.27 20.60
CA VAL A 271 -6.69 8.24 20.35
C VAL A 271 -7.37 7.29 21.36
N PRO A 272 -8.50 7.71 21.99
CA PRO A 272 -9.25 6.85 22.90
C PRO A 272 -9.58 5.48 22.31
N VAL A 273 -9.49 4.42 23.13
CA VAL A 273 -9.72 3.03 22.71
C VAL A 273 -11.05 2.86 21.99
N VAL A 274 -12.13 3.46 22.50
CA VAL A 274 -13.48 3.38 21.90
C VAL A 274 -13.49 3.89 20.45
N ARG A 275 -12.73 4.95 20.14
CA ARG A 275 -12.64 5.48 18.77
C ARG A 275 -11.80 4.60 17.88
N ARG A 276 -10.69 4.06 18.39
CA ARG A 276 -9.87 3.09 17.67
C ARG A 276 -10.71 1.85 17.31
N LEU A 277 -11.48 1.34 18.26
CA LEU A 277 -12.37 0.21 18.02
C LEU A 277 -13.47 0.53 17.02
N LYS A 278 -14.10 1.71 17.11
CA LYS A 278 -15.08 2.17 16.09
C LYS A 278 -14.45 2.24 14.71
N ALA A 279 -13.24 2.79 14.59
CA ALA A 279 -12.53 2.85 13.32
C ALA A 279 -12.20 1.45 12.78
N LEU A 280 -11.79 0.50 13.62
CA LEU A 280 -11.58 -0.90 13.23
C LEU A 280 -12.88 -1.54 12.75
N LEU A 281 -13.97 -1.39 13.51
CA LEU A 281 -15.29 -1.94 13.20
C LEU A 281 -15.90 -1.37 11.93
N SER A 282 -15.69 -0.09 11.63
CA SER A 282 -16.20 0.52 10.39
C SER A 282 -15.25 0.35 9.21
N GLY A 283 -13.94 0.36 9.47
CA GLY A 283 -12.92 0.39 8.43
C GLY A 283 -12.64 -0.97 7.79
N ILE A 284 -12.60 -2.06 8.59
CA ILE A 284 -12.37 -3.41 8.04
C ILE A 284 -13.47 -3.82 7.05
N PRO A 285 -14.78 -3.66 7.36
CA PRO A 285 -15.83 -3.93 6.39
C PRO A 285 -15.74 -3.05 5.15
N LEU A 286 -15.35 -1.78 5.31
CA LEU A 286 -15.22 -0.86 4.17
C LEU A 286 -14.08 -1.27 3.22
N LEU A 287 -12.93 -1.69 3.75
CA LEU A 287 -11.83 -2.24 2.94
C LEU A 287 -12.27 -3.52 2.23
N ALA A 288 -12.96 -4.42 2.94
CA ALA A 288 -13.53 -5.60 2.31
C ALA A 288 -14.49 -5.24 1.18
N LEU A 289 -15.43 -4.30 1.40
CA LEU A 289 -16.36 -3.81 0.39
C LEU A 289 -15.66 -3.17 -0.81
N LEU A 290 -14.55 -2.46 -0.58
CA LEU A 290 -13.74 -1.86 -1.64
C LEU A 290 -13.09 -2.94 -2.52
N THR A 291 -12.46 -3.96 -1.91
CA THR A 291 -11.88 -5.10 -2.62
C THR A 291 -12.94 -5.87 -3.40
N TRP A 292 -14.10 -6.05 -2.78
CA TRP A 292 -15.27 -6.62 -3.42
C TRP A 292 -15.70 -5.83 -4.64
N GLY A 293 -16.01 -4.53 -4.49
CA GLY A 293 -16.42 -3.67 -5.59
C GLY A 293 -15.42 -3.64 -6.74
N MET A 294 -14.13 -3.73 -6.43
CA MET A 294 -13.07 -3.87 -7.41
C MET A 294 -13.20 -5.18 -8.21
N LEU A 295 -13.40 -6.33 -7.56
CA LEU A 295 -13.63 -7.61 -8.25
C LEU A 295 -14.88 -7.57 -9.15
N ILE A 296 -15.95 -6.92 -8.68
CA ILE A 296 -17.17 -6.73 -9.48
C ILE A 296 -16.85 -5.93 -10.75
N ALA A 297 -16.19 -4.78 -10.59
CA ALA A 297 -15.82 -3.93 -11.72
C ALA A 297 -14.97 -4.72 -12.73
N TRP A 298 -14.06 -5.59 -12.26
CA TRP A 298 -13.19 -6.37 -13.13
C TRP A 298 -13.89 -7.46 -13.92
N GLY A 299 -14.74 -8.28 -13.29
CA GLY A 299 -15.43 -9.30 -14.08
C GLY A 299 -16.50 -8.69 -14.98
N TRP A 300 -17.13 -7.56 -14.62
CA TRP A 300 -17.99 -6.82 -15.54
C TRP A 300 -17.22 -6.33 -16.77
N MET A 301 -16.04 -5.74 -16.55
CA MET A 301 -15.16 -5.31 -17.63
C MET A 301 -14.68 -6.48 -18.50
N PHE A 302 -14.44 -7.66 -17.92
CA PHE A 302 -14.08 -8.86 -18.66
C PHE A 302 -15.21 -9.37 -19.55
N VAL A 303 -16.44 -9.43 -19.02
CA VAL A 303 -17.64 -9.79 -19.80
C VAL A 303 -17.82 -8.84 -20.97
N TRP A 304 -17.82 -7.53 -20.70
CA TRP A 304 -17.93 -6.49 -21.72
C TRP A 304 -16.84 -6.60 -22.80
N SER A 305 -15.60 -6.86 -22.38
CA SER A 305 -14.47 -7.07 -23.29
C SER A 305 -14.61 -8.31 -24.16
N ASN A 306 -15.23 -9.36 -23.63
CA ASN A 306 -15.39 -10.62 -24.35
C ASN A 306 -16.46 -10.48 -25.45
N GLU A 307 -17.51 -9.70 -25.21
CA GLU A 307 -18.54 -9.39 -26.20
C GLU A 307 -18.02 -8.50 -27.35
N ARG A 308 -17.02 -7.64 -27.10
CA ARG A 308 -16.54 -6.62 -28.07
C ARG A 308 -15.21 -6.94 -28.76
N ASN A 309 -14.81 -8.20 -28.87
CA ASN A 309 -13.55 -8.61 -29.54
C ASN A 309 -12.27 -7.99 -28.95
N GLY A 310 -12.23 -7.79 -27.62
CA GLY A 310 -11.01 -7.41 -26.91
C GLY A 310 -11.18 -6.20 -26.01
N THR A 311 -10.31 -6.12 -25.01
CA THR A 311 -10.25 -4.99 -24.08
C THR A 311 -9.32 -3.95 -24.69
N PRO A 312 -9.72 -2.67 -24.79
CA PRO A 312 -8.80 -1.62 -25.19
C PRO A 312 -7.57 -1.66 -24.29
N VAL A 313 -6.37 -1.55 -24.87
CA VAL A 313 -5.10 -1.65 -24.14
C VAL A 313 -5.09 -0.73 -22.93
N PHE A 314 -5.52 0.54 -23.09
CA PHE A 314 -5.66 1.52 -22.01
C PHE A 314 -6.46 1.01 -20.80
N LEU A 315 -7.56 0.29 -21.04
CA LEU A 315 -8.43 -0.23 -20.01
C LEU A 315 -7.73 -1.35 -19.23
N GLN A 316 -7.00 -2.24 -19.91
CA GLN A 316 -6.14 -3.22 -19.23
C GLN A 316 -5.06 -2.51 -18.38
N ARG A 317 -4.47 -1.42 -18.90
CA ARG A 317 -3.48 -0.63 -18.15
C ARG A 317 -4.05 -0.02 -16.89
N ALA A 318 -5.24 0.58 -17.00
CA ALA A 318 -5.94 1.15 -15.86
C ALA A 318 -6.26 0.07 -14.83
N ARG A 319 -6.67 -1.12 -15.28
CA ARG A 319 -6.90 -2.25 -14.40
C ARG A 319 -5.68 -2.62 -13.59
N ASP A 320 -4.60 -2.95 -14.27
CA ASP A 320 -3.40 -3.48 -13.60
C ASP A 320 -2.79 -2.42 -12.66
N GLY A 321 -2.88 -1.13 -13.01
CA GLY A 321 -2.48 -0.04 -12.13
C GLY A 321 -3.37 0.11 -10.90
N ILE A 322 -4.69 -0.03 -11.03
CA ILE A 322 -5.62 0.08 -9.89
C ILE A 322 -5.47 -1.12 -8.96
N THR A 323 -5.40 -2.34 -9.48
CA THR A 323 -5.28 -3.56 -8.65
C THR A 323 -4.01 -3.55 -7.80
N THR A 324 -2.90 -3.11 -8.38
CA THR A 324 -1.60 -3.05 -7.71
C THR A 324 -1.53 -1.90 -6.71
N THR A 325 -2.12 -0.73 -6.99
CA THR A 325 -2.00 0.44 -6.11
C THR A 325 -3.05 0.49 -5.01
N LEU A 326 -4.28 0.05 -5.26
CA LEU A 326 -5.41 0.25 -4.35
C LEU A 326 -5.15 -0.27 -2.93
N PRO A 327 -4.58 -1.48 -2.70
CA PRO A 327 -4.36 -1.99 -1.35
C PRO A 327 -3.36 -1.15 -0.52
N TRP A 328 -2.38 -0.53 -1.19
CA TRP A 328 -1.38 0.33 -0.55
C TRP A 328 -1.93 1.69 -0.16
N VAL A 329 -2.99 2.13 -0.85
CA VAL A 329 -3.58 3.46 -0.71
C VAL A 329 -4.78 3.44 0.22
N SER A 330 -5.63 2.43 0.09
CA SER A 330 -6.92 2.34 0.78
C SER A 330 -6.75 2.36 2.29
N ALA A 331 -5.79 1.60 2.82
CA ALA A 331 -5.55 1.48 4.25
C ALA A 331 -5.05 2.78 4.90
N PRO A 332 -3.98 3.45 4.42
CA PRO A 332 -3.58 4.76 4.94
C PRO A 332 -4.65 5.83 4.78
N ALA A 333 -5.33 5.88 3.62
CA ALA A 333 -6.38 6.86 3.37
C ALA A 333 -7.56 6.69 4.35
N LEU A 334 -7.97 5.44 4.60
CA LEU A 334 -9.06 5.13 5.51
C LEU A 334 -8.70 5.37 6.97
N TRP A 335 -7.51 4.93 7.39
CA TRP A 335 -6.99 5.25 8.72
C TRP A 335 -6.97 6.75 8.95
N TRP A 336 -6.50 7.51 7.96
CA TRP A 336 -6.43 8.95 8.04
C TRP A 336 -7.83 9.59 8.14
N ALA A 337 -8.78 9.14 7.31
CA ALA A 337 -10.16 9.62 7.33
C ALA A 337 -10.87 9.35 8.68
N LEU A 338 -10.60 8.20 9.30
CA LEU A 338 -11.26 7.79 10.55
C LEU A 338 -10.56 8.32 11.81
N LEU A 339 -9.23 8.42 11.82
CA LEU A 339 -8.43 8.71 13.02
C LEU A 339 -7.43 9.88 12.86
N GLY A 340 -6.91 10.09 11.65
CA GLY A 340 -5.82 11.05 11.38
C GLY A 340 -6.19 12.52 11.65
N TRP A 341 -7.48 12.87 11.66
CA TRP A 341 -7.95 14.23 11.93
C TRP A 341 -7.71 14.69 13.38
N ASP A 342 -7.76 13.79 14.35
CA ASP A 342 -7.71 14.13 15.78
C ASP A 342 -6.26 14.39 16.27
N GLN A 343 -5.27 13.75 15.64
CA GLN A 343 -3.84 13.97 15.94
C GLN A 343 -3.41 15.43 15.73
N ARG A 344 -3.85 16.07 14.62
CA ARG A 344 -3.49 17.47 14.35
C ARG A 344 -4.17 18.47 15.29
N ARG A 345 -5.38 18.18 15.80
CA ARG A 345 -6.07 19.08 16.72
C ARG A 345 -5.35 19.26 18.06
N ARG A 346 -4.56 18.28 18.49
CA ARG A 346 -3.82 18.34 19.75
C ARG A 346 -2.41 18.93 19.62
N GLN A 347 -1.70 18.71 18.51
CA GLN A 347 -0.41 19.39 18.26
C GLN A 347 -0.53 20.92 18.20
N VAL A 348 -1.72 21.44 17.86
CA VAL A 348 -1.97 22.88 17.71
C VAL A 348 -2.57 23.51 18.97
N ARG A 349 -2.87 22.75 20.04
CA ARG A 349 -3.13 23.38 21.34
C ARG A 349 -1.77 23.82 21.90
N PRO A 350 -1.52 25.14 22.04
CA PRO A 350 -0.36 25.58 22.81
C PRO A 350 -0.50 24.93 24.18
N ARG A 351 0.61 24.46 24.76
CA ARG A 351 0.67 24.30 26.22
C ARG A 351 0.30 25.67 26.78
N THR A 352 -0.98 25.87 27.10
CA THR A 352 -1.40 26.95 27.97
C THR A 352 -0.56 26.76 29.21
N GLN A 353 0.32 27.72 29.45
CA GLN A 353 1.16 27.82 30.63
C GLN A 353 0.30 27.49 31.85
N SER A 354 0.49 26.30 32.40
CA SER A 354 0.11 26.03 33.78
C SER A 354 1.25 26.58 34.64
N GLY A 355 1.33 27.90 34.69
CA GLY A 355 1.97 28.65 35.76
C GLY A 355 0.83 29.24 36.59
N GLY A 356 0.75 28.79 37.83
CA GLY A 356 -0.30 29.09 38.81
C GLY A 356 -0.20 28.07 39.92
#